data_AF-A0A2T2PCU1-F1
#
_entry.id   AF-A0A2T2PCU1-F1
#
_cell.length_a   1.000
_cell.length_b   1.000
_cell.length_c   1.000
_cell.angle_alpha   90.00
_cell.angle_beta   90.00
_cell.angle_gamma   90.00
#
_symmetry.space_group_name_H-M   'P 1'
#
loop_
_entity.id
_entity.type
_entity.pdbx_description
1 polymer ?
#
loop_
_entity_poly.entity_id
_entity_poly.type
_entity_poly.pdbx_seq_one_letter_code
_entity_poly.pdbx_strand_id
1 'polypeptide(L)'
;MSSNERESVPEENRARDLWNINFSIDHAVNRVLSVRSQRPGAEQFPNDPDEPTPFSVREGQQENKFYEFHQMCTILNDIADDHISGVCSYSAEFLEECWKKFDTCLILIKLAGYLAPPAWGISVPVAFSDPKFMGYLDKCWKLVCISRRKRYGQARMPCWPLPENLQVFTLLLNKNLILPLSIRARWIGSKGMTSTGHCYTFSRYGDEVSIPTEQDLIRDIQAYPWISEERCEGDMLLLTRLAALLTVWELESTGLLDSMLYDLQQKGLVNGEKIAILMQIDPATDEAIAKGEKRCTICFKDFNLERNRDYEPAYKTRCGHFFGLGCLCEWTFREGGNSKKCPICRSFLWRQVDLFLPGPLGEAAIEFANAYMEGREFDDQLDRFFENCTDADLKGIFGEDIGVMVEALFKRCRTVFGAEFHLRKTVNAACGFDKY
;
A
#
# COMPACT_ATOMS: atom_id res chain seq x y z
N MET A 1 39.39 -43.58 -0.09
CA MET A 1 38.50 -42.41 -0.25
C MET A 1 37.94 -42.45 -1.66
N SER A 2 36.80 -43.10 -1.86
CA SER A 2 36.07 -43.06 -3.12
C SER A 2 35.12 -41.88 -3.09
N SER A 3 35.28 -40.96 -4.04
CA SER A 3 34.32 -39.90 -4.33
C SER A 3 33.02 -40.54 -4.80
N ASN A 4 31.95 -40.39 -4.02
CA ASN A 4 30.60 -40.68 -4.47
C ASN A 4 30.22 -39.65 -5.54
N GLU A 5 30.32 -40.05 -6.80
CA GLU A 5 29.61 -39.41 -7.90
C GLU A 5 28.11 -39.63 -7.66
N ARG A 6 27.44 -38.64 -7.04
CA ARG A 6 25.99 -38.59 -7.05
C ARG A 6 25.56 -38.16 -8.44
N GLU A 7 24.88 -39.05 -9.15
CA GLU A 7 24.21 -38.75 -10.42
C GLU A 7 23.33 -37.50 -10.24
N SER A 8 23.67 -36.43 -10.95
CA SER A 8 22.83 -35.25 -11.05
C SER A 8 21.53 -35.65 -11.74
N VAL A 9 20.39 -35.46 -11.07
CA VAL A 9 19.09 -35.53 -11.74
C VAL A 9 19.11 -34.50 -12.89
N PRO A 10 18.81 -34.89 -14.14
CA PRO A 10 18.87 -33.96 -15.27
C PRO A 10 17.94 -32.77 -15.04
N GLU A 11 18.49 -31.56 -15.14
CA GLU A 11 17.79 -30.28 -15.01
C GLU A 11 16.53 -30.21 -15.89
N GLU A 12 16.54 -30.91 -17.03
CA GLU A 12 15.42 -31.07 -17.96
C GLU A 12 14.17 -31.71 -17.33
N ASN A 13 14.31 -32.70 -16.44
CA ASN A 13 13.15 -33.37 -15.83
C ASN A 13 12.44 -32.45 -14.84
N ARG A 14 13.19 -31.69 -14.02
CA ARG A 14 12.61 -30.71 -13.09
C ARG A 14 12.07 -29.47 -13.83
N ALA A 15 12.70 -29.05 -14.93
CA ALA A 15 12.18 -27.99 -15.79
C ALA A 15 10.85 -28.38 -16.45
N ARG A 16 10.70 -29.64 -16.87
CA ARG A 16 9.44 -30.20 -17.38
C ARG A 16 8.35 -30.22 -16.30
N ASP A 17 8.69 -30.58 -15.06
CA ASP A 17 7.74 -30.52 -13.94
C ASP A 17 7.31 -29.08 -13.65
N LEU A 18 8.24 -28.11 -13.67
CA LEU A 18 7.90 -26.68 -13.53
C LEU A 18 7.06 -26.14 -14.69
N TRP A 19 7.28 -26.62 -15.92
CA TRP A 19 6.48 -26.25 -17.08
C TRP A 19 5.04 -26.76 -16.96
N ASN A 20 4.85 -28.00 -16.51
CA ASN A 20 3.52 -28.52 -16.17
C ASN A 20 2.86 -27.74 -15.03
N ILE A 21 3.66 -27.25 -14.07
CA ILE A 21 3.20 -26.37 -12.98
C ILE A 21 2.81 -24.98 -13.51
N ASN A 22 3.54 -24.39 -14.47
CA ASN A 22 3.21 -23.10 -15.12
C ASN A 22 1.80 -23.12 -15.71
N PHE A 23 1.48 -24.17 -16.47
CA PHE A 23 0.15 -24.35 -17.06
C PHE A 23 -0.97 -24.41 -16.00
N SER A 24 -0.70 -25.02 -14.85
CA SER A 24 -1.66 -25.15 -13.75
C SER A 24 -1.91 -23.82 -13.02
N ILE A 25 -0.87 -23.01 -12.80
CA ILE A 25 -0.98 -21.71 -12.12
C ILE A 25 -1.77 -20.71 -12.97
N ASP A 26 -1.42 -20.54 -14.25
CA ASP A 26 -2.11 -19.59 -15.13
C ASP A 26 -3.59 -19.94 -15.27
N HIS A 27 -3.90 -21.24 -15.35
CA HIS A 27 -5.27 -21.73 -15.37
C HIS A 27 -6.00 -21.49 -14.04
N ALA A 28 -5.36 -21.71 -12.89
CA ALA A 28 -5.95 -21.46 -11.57
C ALA A 28 -6.21 -19.97 -11.32
N VAL A 29 -5.24 -19.10 -11.62
CA VAL A 29 -5.31 -17.64 -11.45
C VAL A 29 -6.42 -17.04 -12.34
N ASN A 30 -6.43 -17.36 -13.64
CA ASN A 30 -7.44 -16.85 -14.57
C ASN A 30 -8.88 -17.23 -14.16
N ARG A 31 -9.07 -18.39 -13.52
CA ARG A 31 -10.39 -18.86 -13.07
C ARG A 31 -10.82 -18.27 -11.72
N VAL A 32 -9.91 -18.03 -10.78
CA VAL A 32 -10.22 -17.30 -9.54
C VAL A 32 -10.68 -15.88 -9.87
N LEU A 33 -10.02 -15.25 -10.85
CA LEU A 33 -10.40 -13.93 -11.34
C LEU A 33 -11.76 -13.95 -12.07
N SER A 34 -12.07 -14.99 -12.86
CA SER A 34 -13.37 -15.12 -13.55
C SER A 34 -14.56 -15.39 -12.63
N VAL A 35 -14.36 -16.10 -11.50
CA VAL A 35 -15.42 -16.32 -10.50
C VAL A 35 -15.80 -15.00 -9.79
N ARG A 36 -14.86 -14.06 -9.71
CA ARG A 36 -15.07 -12.74 -9.09
C ARG A 36 -15.87 -11.79 -9.98
N SER A 37 -15.73 -11.89 -11.30
CA SER A 37 -16.44 -11.05 -12.29
C SER A 37 -17.87 -11.51 -12.58
N GLN A 38 -18.24 -12.75 -12.24
CA GLN A 38 -19.58 -13.32 -12.47
C GLN A 38 -20.59 -13.11 -11.33
N ARG A 39 -20.45 -12.04 -10.53
CA ARG A 39 -21.53 -11.59 -9.62
C ARG A 39 -22.31 -10.39 -10.16
N PRO A 40 -23.19 -10.56 -11.15
CA PRO A 40 -24.37 -9.71 -11.29
C PRO A 40 -25.62 -10.43 -10.77
N GLY A 41 -26.43 -9.73 -9.98
CA GLY A 41 -27.86 -9.97 -9.76
C GLY A 41 -28.28 -11.38 -9.34
N ALA A 42 -28.60 -11.56 -8.07
CA ALA A 42 -29.36 -12.72 -7.61
C ALA A 42 -30.79 -12.63 -8.17
N GLU A 43 -31.03 -13.21 -9.35
CA GLU A 43 -32.37 -13.54 -9.83
C GLU A 43 -32.63 -15.04 -9.70
N GLN A 44 -33.84 -15.33 -9.25
CA GLN A 44 -34.31 -16.63 -8.78
C GLN A 44 -34.36 -17.65 -9.92
N PHE A 45 -33.63 -18.76 -9.78
CA PHE A 45 -33.84 -19.94 -10.60
C PHE A 45 -34.87 -20.88 -9.93
N PRO A 46 -35.73 -21.57 -10.72
CA PRO A 46 -36.67 -22.52 -10.18
C PRO A 46 -35.93 -23.80 -9.76
N ASN A 47 -36.31 -24.33 -8.60
CA ASN A 47 -35.76 -25.57 -8.03
C ASN A 47 -36.24 -26.78 -8.83
N ASP A 48 -35.35 -27.43 -9.57
CA ASP A 48 -35.47 -28.84 -9.93
C ASP A 48 -34.82 -29.68 -8.81
N PRO A 49 -35.58 -30.51 -8.07
CA PRO A 49 -35.06 -31.26 -6.92
C PRO A 49 -34.08 -32.38 -7.28
N ASP A 50 -33.98 -32.76 -8.57
CA ASP A 50 -33.09 -33.84 -9.02
C ASP A 50 -31.83 -33.34 -9.76
N GLU A 51 -31.70 -32.02 -10.02
CA GLU A 51 -30.43 -31.47 -10.51
C GLU A 51 -29.46 -31.27 -9.34
N PRO A 52 -28.20 -31.76 -9.44
CA PRO A 52 -27.20 -31.49 -8.42
C PRO A 52 -27.05 -29.98 -8.29
N THR A 53 -27.37 -29.46 -7.10
CA THR A 53 -27.30 -28.02 -6.86
C THR A 53 -25.93 -27.50 -7.32
N PRO A 54 -25.84 -26.30 -7.91
CA PRO A 54 -24.57 -25.71 -8.31
C PRO A 54 -23.53 -25.67 -7.18
N PHE A 55 -23.96 -25.82 -5.92
CA PHE A 55 -23.11 -25.94 -4.74
C PHE A 55 -22.36 -27.29 -4.62
N SER A 56 -22.98 -28.45 -4.89
CA SER A 56 -22.31 -29.75 -4.69
C SER A 56 -21.24 -30.05 -5.76
N VAL A 57 -21.45 -29.58 -7.00
CA VAL A 57 -20.42 -29.62 -8.05
C VAL A 57 -19.27 -28.64 -7.77
N ARG A 58 -19.54 -27.54 -7.04
CA ARG A 58 -18.52 -26.55 -6.65
C ARG A 58 -17.63 -27.02 -5.50
N GLU A 59 -18.15 -27.79 -4.55
CA GLU A 59 -17.36 -28.33 -3.43
C GLU A 59 -16.29 -29.32 -3.90
N GLY A 60 -16.63 -30.30 -4.74
CA GLY A 60 -15.65 -31.25 -5.29
C GLY A 60 -14.60 -30.60 -6.21
N GLN A 61 -14.94 -29.49 -6.88
CA GLN A 61 -13.99 -28.70 -7.67
C GLN A 61 -13.11 -27.77 -6.83
N GLN A 62 -13.53 -27.42 -5.60
CA GLN A 62 -12.71 -26.64 -4.67
C GLN A 62 -11.69 -27.53 -3.95
N GLU A 63 -12.09 -28.73 -3.51
CA GLU A 63 -11.19 -29.67 -2.83
C GLU A 63 -10.01 -30.09 -3.70
N ASN A 64 -10.23 -30.40 -4.98
CA ASN A 64 -9.15 -30.74 -5.91
C ASN A 64 -8.15 -29.58 -6.13
N LYS A 65 -8.59 -28.32 -6.03
CA LYS A 65 -7.72 -27.15 -6.25
C LYS A 65 -6.86 -26.83 -5.05
N PHE A 66 -7.40 -26.98 -3.83
CA PHE A 66 -6.60 -26.89 -2.62
C PHE A 66 -5.52 -27.99 -2.58
N TYR A 67 -5.83 -29.16 -3.12
CA TYR A 67 -4.88 -30.26 -3.25
C TYR A 67 -3.74 -29.93 -4.22
N GLU A 68 -4.03 -29.51 -5.45
CA GLU A 68 -3.02 -29.07 -6.44
C GLU A 68 -2.13 -27.96 -5.87
N PHE A 69 -2.75 -27.03 -5.15
CA PHE A 69 -2.08 -25.93 -4.49
C PHE A 69 -1.10 -26.40 -3.40
N HIS A 70 -1.53 -27.31 -2.51
CA HIS A 70 -0.68 -27.86 -1.47
C HIS A 70 0.46 -28.70 -2.04
N GLN A 71 0.21 -29.45 -3.11
CA GLN A 71 1.26 -30.16 -3.83
C GLN A 71 2.31 -29.21 -4.37
N MET A 72 1.90 -28.11 -5.00
CA MET A 72 2.82 -27.10 -5.51
C MET A 72 3.65 -26.46 -4.39
N CYS A 73 3.04 -26.07 -3.26
CA CYS A 73 3.80 -25.57 -2.11
C CYS A 73 4.79 -26.61 -1.58
N THR A 74 4.42 -27.90 -1.61
CA THR A 74 5.30 -28.99 -1.18
C THR A 74 6.49 -29.12 -2.12
N ILE A 75 6.26 -29.16 -3.44
CA ILE A 75 7.33 -29.24 -4.45
C ILE A 75 8.28 -28.03 -4.33
N LEU A 76 7.73 -26.82 -4.23
CA LEU A 76 8.54 -25.60 -4.09
C LEU A 76 9.32 -25.58 -2.77
N ASN A 77 8.71 -26.08 -1.70
CA ASN A 77 9.38 -26.27 -0.43
C ASN A 77 10.54 -27.26 -0.53
N ASP A 78 10.36 -28.39 -1.21
CA ASP A 78 11.39 -29.41 -1.37
C ASP A 78 12.54 -28.91 -2.24
N ILE A 79 12.25 -28.18 -3.32
CA ILE A 79 13.25 -27.48 -4.13
C ILE A 79 14.04 -26.49 -3.26
N ALA A 80 13.35 -25.72 -2.39
CA ALA A 80 14.00 -24.79 -1.48
C ALA A 80 14.92 -25.49 -0.50
N ASP A 81 14.45 -26.58 0.13
CA ASP A 81 15.21 -27.37 1.10
C ASP A 81 16.43 -28.04 0.46
N ASP A 82 16.26 -28.66 -0.72
CA ASP A 82 17.35 -29.23 -1.53
C ASP A 82 18.41 -28.18 -1.82
N HIS A 83 18.00 -26.96 -2.17
CA HIS A 83 18.92 -25.90 -2.51
C HIS A 83 19.67 -25.35 -1.29
N ILE A 84 18.91 -25.02 -0.23
CA ILE A 84 19.43 -24.40 0.99
C ILE A 84 20.38 -25.36 1.72
N SER A 85 20.09 -26.67 1.70
CA SER A 85 20.94 -27.71 2.28
C SER A 85 22.19 -28.05 1.45
N GLY A 86 22.29 -27.51 0.22
CA GLY A 86 23.38 -27.81 -0.70
C GLY A 86 23.29 -29.19 -1.36
N VAL A 87 22.15 -29.88 -1.25
CA VAL A 87 21.90 -31.16 -1.94
C VAL A 87 21.84 -30.96 -3.45
N CYS A 88 21.27 -29.84 -3.91
CA CYS A 88 21.25 -29.46 -5.32
C CYS A 88 21.63 -27.99 -5.50
N SER A 89 22.22 -27.64 -6.65
CA SER A 89 22.45 -26.25 -7.03
C SER A 89 21.66 -25.90 -8.29
N TYR A 90 20.81 -24.88 -8.19
CA TYR A 90 20.01 -24.38 -9.31
C TYR A 90 20.56 -23.06 -9.84
N SER A 91 20.20 -22.68 -11.07
CA SER A 91 20.51 -21.36 -11.63
C SER A 91 19.80 -20.23 -10.87
N ALA A 92 20.23 -18.99 -11.07
CA ALA A 92 19.65 -17.86 -10.35
C ALA A 92 18.23 -17.54 -10.86
N GLU A 93 18.02 -17.73 -12.16
CA GLU A 93 16.79 -17.57 -12.92
C GLU A 93 15.74 -18.59 -12.46
N PHE A 94 16.13 -19.87 -12.34
CA PHE A 94 15.25 -20.93 -11.84
C PHE A 94 14.78 -20.64 -10.40
N LEU A 95 15.69 -20.20 -9.53
CA LEU A 95 15.34 -19.86 -8.14
C LEU A 95 14.41 -18.65 -8.05
N GLU A 96 14.56 -17.68 -8.94
CA GLU A 96 13.66 -16.54 -9.03
C GLU A 96 12.27 -16.98 -9.49
N GLU A 97 12.17 -17.85 -10.50
CA GLU A 97 10.89 -18.38 -10.96
C GLU A 97 10.21 -19.22 -9.86
N CYS A 98 10.96 -20.09 -9.18
CA CYS A 98 10.46 -20.82 -8.02
C CYS A 98 9.94 -19.87 -6.94
N TRP A 99 10.66 -18.78 -6.64
CA TRP A 99 10.19 -17.78 -5.70
C TRP A 99 8.90 -17.10 -6.18
N LYS A 100 8.84 -16.59 -7.41
CA LYS A 100 7.63 -15.92 -7.97
C LYS A 100 6.40 -16.84 -7.86
N LYS A 101 6.59 -18.13 -8.17
CA LYS A 101 5.56 -19.16 -8.00
C LYS A 101 5.19 -19.38 -6.54
N PHE A 102 6.17 -19.53 -5.66
CA PHE A 102 5.93 -19.79 -4.25
C PHE A 102 5.24 -18.62 -3.56
N ASP A 103 5.60 -17.39 -3.94
CA ASP A 103 4.95 -16.16 -3.51
C ASP A 103 3.49 -16.11 -3.98
N THR A 104 3.24 -16.40 -5.27
CA THR A 104 1.88 -16.55 -5.83
C THR A 104 1.08 -17.59 -5.05
N CYS A 105 1.73 -18.69 -4.66
CA CYS A 105 1.08 -19.70 -3.87
C CYS A 105 0.61 -19.15 -2.52
N LEU A 106 1.54 -18.56 -1.76
CA LEU A 106 1.27 -18.04 -0.43
C LEU A 106 0.17 -16.96 -0.44
N ILE A 107 0.11 -16.15 -1.50
CA ILE A 107 -0.97 -15.19 -1.74
C ILE A 107 -2.33 -15.90 -1.88
N LEU A 108 -2.40 -16.99 -2.66
CA LEU A 108 -3.64 -17.75 -2.81
C LEU A 108 -4.08 -18.43 -1.51
N ILE A 109 -3.17 -18.95 -0.67
CA ILE A 109 -3.52 -19.46 0.68
C ILE A 109 -4.18 -18.37 1.49
N LYS A 110 -3.52 -17.19 1.50
CA LYS A 110 -3.98 -16.04 2.25
C LYS A 110 -5.38 -15.64 1.79
N LEU A 111 -5.60 -15.49 0.48
CA LEU A 111 -6.92 -15.15 -0.09
C LEU A 111 -7.98 -16.22 0.16
N ALA A 112 -7.63 -17.50 0.10
CA ALA A 112 -8.55 -18.60 0.35
C ALA A 112 -8.95 -18.69 1.84
N GLY A 113 -8.04 -18.34 2.75
CA GLY A 113 -8.32 -18.15 4.18
C GLY A 113 -9.23 -16.94 4.48
N TYR A 114 -9.41 -16.02 3.53
CA TYR A 114 -10.32 -14.86 3.62
C TYR A 114 -11.73 -15.14 3.05
N LEU A 115 -12.10 -16.39 2.78
CA LEU A 115 -13.51 -16.76 2.53
C LEU A 115 -14.33 -16.62 3.84
N ALA A 116 -14.68 -15.36 4.13
CA ALA A 116 -15.66 -14.77 5.06
C ALA A 116 -15.97 -15.48 6.40
N PRO A 117 -15.55 -14.90 7.55
CA PRO A 117 -16.47 -14.71 8.66
C PRO A 117 -17.48 -13.58 8.33
N PRO A 118 -18.69 -13.57 8.93
CA PRO A 118 -19.70 -12.55 8.68
C PRO A 118 -19.20 -11.13 8.98
N ALA A 119 -19.82 -10.16 8.30
CA ALA A 119 -19.34 -8.83 7.93
C ALA A 119 -18.83 -7.86 9.02
N TRP A 120 -18.71 -8.25 10.30
CA TRP A 120 -18.34 -7.34 11.40
C TRP A 120 -17.19 -7.88 12.27
N GLY A 121 -16.30 -8.69 11.68
CA GLY A 121 -15.17 -9.29 12.39
C GLY A 121 -13.82 -8.79 11.86
N ILE A 122 -13.17 -7.98 12.69
CA ILE A 122 -11.73 -7.70 12.81
C ILE A 122 -10.82 -8.59 11.93
N SER A 123 -9.86 -7.95 11.24
CA SER A 123 -8.75 -8.55 10.51
C SER A 123 -8.31 -9.89 11.10
N VAL A 124 -8.48 -10.99 10.36
CA VAL A 124 -8.03 -12.32 10.80
C VAL A 124 -6.50 -12.32 10.88
N PRO A 125 -5.86 -12.39 12.07
CA PRO A 125 -4.41 -12.50 12.22
C PRO A 125 -3.94 -13.96 12.11
N VAL A 126 -4.87 -14.91 12.03
CA VAL A 126 -4.66 -16.34 12.31
C VAL A 126 -3.65 -16.99 11.35
N ALA A 127 -3.59 -16.57 10.08
CA ALA A 127 -2.64 -17.13 9.11
C ALA A 127 -1.19 -16.72 9.40
N PHE A 128 -0.94 -15.56 10.02
CA PHE A 128 0.41 -15.06 10.33
C PHE A 128 1.00 -15.65 11.60
N SER A 129 0.16 -16.21 12.47
CA SER A 129 0.59 -16.95 13.66
C SER A 129 0.87 -18.43 13.38
N ASP A 130 0.53 -18.96 12.19
CA ASP A 130 0.80 -20.36 11.84
C ASP A 130 2.31 -20.57 11.63
N PRO A 131 2.98 -21.39 12.46
CA PRO A 131 4.42 -21.63 12.35
C PRO A 131 4.83 -22.25 11.00
N LYS A 132 3.95 -23.06 10.40
CA LYS A 132 4.19 -23.70 9.09
C LYS A 132 4.16 -22.67 7.98
N PHE A 133 3.19 -21.75 8.01
CA PHE A 133 3.15 -20.62 7.07
C PHE A 133 4.40 -19.76 7.20
N MET A 134 4.78 -19.37 8.42
CA MET A 134 6.01 -18.60 8.68
C MET A 134 7.27 -19.32 8.20
N GLY A 135 7.32 -20.66 8.34
CA GLY A 135 8.39 -21.49 7.78
C GLY A 135 8.48 -21.43 6.24
N TYR A 136 7.34 -21.41 5.54
CA TYR A 136 7.33 -21.20 4.08
C TYR A 136 7.79 -19.80 3.70
N LEU A 137 7.36 -18.77 4.44
CA LEU A 137 7.82 -17.40 4.20
C LEU A 137 9.35 -17.27 4.33
N ASP A 138 9.93 -17.91 5.34
CA ASP A 138 11.38 -17.92 5.57
C ASP A 138 12.15 -18.59 4.44
N LYS A 139 11.62 -19.68 3.91
CA LYS A 139 12.21 -20.35 2.74
C LYS A 139 12.11 -19.49 1.48
N CYS A 140 10.95 -18.89 1.20
CA CYS A 140 10.81 -17.92 0.11
C CYS A 140 11.85 -16.81 0.18
N TRP A 141 12.01 -16.22 1.37
CA TRP A 141 12.97 -15.15 1.59
C TRP A 141 14.42 -15.58 1.37
N LYS A 142 14.78 -16.75 1.89
CA LYS A 142 16.11 -17.34 1.66
C LYS A 142 16.37 -17.59 0.17
N LEU A 143 15.38 -18.09 -0.56
CA LEU A 143 15.49 -18.30 -2.01
C LEU A 143 15.73 -16.98 -2.75
N VAL A 144 15.01 -15.92 -2.42
CA VAL A 144 15.25 -14.57 -2.97
C VAL A 144 16.68 -14.13 -2.71
N CYS A 145 17.13 -14.23 -1.45
CA CYS A 145 18.48 -13.81 -1.07
C CYS A 145 19.57 -14.63 -1.79
N ILE A 146 19.35 -15.92 -2.03
CA ILE A 146 20.29 -16.77 -2.77
C ILE A 146 20.27 -16.44 -4.26
N SER A 147 19.09 -16.33 -4.89
CA SER A 147 18.95 -15.93 -6.29
C SER A 147 19.63 -14.58 -6.57
N ARG A 148 19.41 -13.58 -5.70
CA ARG A 148 20.10 -12.28 -5.77
C ARG A 148 21.61 -12.46 -5.72
N ARG A 149 22.15 -13.10 -4.69
CA ARG A 149 23.62 -13.31 -4.56
C ARG A 149 24.22 -13.99 -5.77
N LYS A 150 23.52 -14.97 -6.37
CA LYS A 150 23.97 -15.64 -7.59
C LYS A 150 24.00 -14.70 -8.80
N ARG A 151 22.94 -13.93 -9.05
CA ARG A 151 22.89 -12.95 -10.14
C ARG A 151 24.00 -11.91 -10.03
N TYR A 152 24.17 -11.34 -8.85
CA TYR A 152 25.23 -10.38 -8.57
C TYR A 152 26.62 -10.99 -8.76
N GLY A 153 26.82 -12.25 -8.32
CA GLY A 153 28.06 -12.99 -8.57
C GLY A 153 28.34 -13.21 -10.07
N GLN A 154 27.32 -13.59 -10.85
CA GLN A 154 27.42 -13.74 -12.31
C GLN A 154 27.75 -12.41 -12.99
N ALA A 155 27.14 -11.32 -12.54
CA ALA A 155 27.38 -9.96 -13.01
C ALA A 155 28.70 -9.35 -12.52
N ARG A 156 29.42 -10.03 -11.62
CA ARG A 156 30.64 -9.55 -10.94
C ARG A 156 30.42 -8.22 -10.21
N MET A 157 29.25 -8.07 -9.58
CA MET A 157 28.87 -6.91 -8.80
C MET A 157 28.72 -7.28 -7.32
N PRO A 158 29.01 -6.35 -6.38
CA PRO A 158 28.75 -6.58 -4.97
C PRO A 158 27.25 -6.69 -4.72
N CYS A 159 26.81 -7.78 -4.07
CA CYS A 159 25.42 -7.95 -3.65
C CYS A 159 25.18 -7.24 -2.33
N TRP A 160 24.34 -6.19 -2.32
CA TRP A 160 23.93 -5.54 -1.09
C TRP A 160 23.02 -6.47 -0.26
N PRO A 161 23.27 -6.63 1.06
CA PRO A 161 22.42 -7.43 1.93
C PRO A 161 21.05 -6.78 2.11
N LEU A 162 19.98 -7.58 2.11
CA LEU A 162 18.64 -7.08 2.45
C LEU A 162 18.45 -7.11 3.98
N PRO A 163 17.66 -6.19 4.55
CA PRO A 163 17.25 -6.27 5.94
C PRO A 163 16.50 -7.58 6.23
N GLU A 164 16.87 -8.31 7.28
CA GLU A 164 16.23 -9.59 7.62
C GLU A 164 14.73 -9.44 7.89
N ASN A 165 14.33 -8.30 8.45
CA ASN A 165 12.94 -7.99 8.76
C ASN A 165 12.09 -7.57 7.54
N LEU A 166 12.68 -7.42 6.35
CA LEU A 166 11.97 -7.11 5.11
C LEU A 166 11.06 -8.28 4.68
N GLN A 167 11.42 -9.51 5.05
CA GLN A 167 10.68 -10.75 4.77
C GLN A 167 9.18 -10.65 5.06
N VAL A 168 8.81 -10.12 6.23
CA VAL A 168 7.41 -10.05 6.67
C VAL A 168 6.62 -9.07 5.82
N PHE A 169 7.23 -7.96 5.39
CA PHE A 169 6.58 -6.92 4.60
C PHE A 169 6.36 -7.33 3.15
N THR A 170 7.30 -8.06 2.54
CA THR A 170 7.15 -8.54 1.16
C THR A 170 5.92 -9.42 0.93
N LEU A 171 5.42 -10.10 1.97
CA LEU A 171 4.28 -11.04 1.91
C LEU A 171 2.97 -10.47 2.50
N LEU A 172 3.05 -9.34 3.22
CA LEU A 172 1.86 -8.58 3.60
C LEU A 172 1.16 -7.97 2.36
N LEU A 173 1.89 -7.82 1.25
CA LEU A 173 1.46 -7.27 -0.03
C LEU A 173 0.52 -8.21 -0.78
N ASN A 174 -0.76 -8.09 -0.45
CA ASN A 174 -1.82 -9.00 -0.85
C ASN A 174 -2.77 -8.38 -1.88
N LYS A 175 -2.28 -7.43 -2.69
CA LYS A 175 -3.09 -6.75 -3.69
C LYS A 175 -2.37 -6.76 -5.02
N ASN A 176 -3.16 -6.82 -6.09
CA ASN A 176 -2.73 -6.61 -7.46
C ASN A 176 -1.94 -5.29 -7.54
N LEU A 177 -0.60 -5.36 -7.45
CA LEU A 177 0.26 -4.18 -7.27
C LEU A 177 0.27 -3.28 -8.50
N ILE A 178 -0.20 -3.79 -9.63
CA ILE A 178 -0.46 -3.05 -10.86
C ILE A 178 -1.34 -1.82 -10.59
N LEU A 179 -2.39 -1.96 -9.77
CA LEU A 179 -3.31 -0.84 -9.51
C LEU A 179 -2.63 0.28 -8.69
N PRO A 180 -2.00 0.01 -7.53
CA PRO A 180 -1.19 1.01 -6.83
C PRO A 180 -0.06 1.60 -7.67
N LEU A 181 0.65 0.78 -8.45
CA LEU A 181 1.75 1.26 -9.30
C LEU A 181 1.24 2.14 -10.45
N SER A 182 0.08 1.82 -11.04
CA SER A 182 -0.59 2.70 -12.01
C SER A 182 -1.02 4.03 -11.39
N ILE A 183 -1.56 4.01 -10.16
CA ILE A 183 -1.89 5.24 -9.45
C ILE A 183 -0.62 6.10 -9.26
N ARG A 184 0.50 5.48 -8.86
CA ARG A 184 1.79 6.18 -8.73
C ARG A 184 2.31 6.71 -10.07
N ALA A 185 2.20 5.93 -11.14
CA ALA A 185 2.58 6.33 -12.50
C ALA A 185 1.78 7.54 -12.99
N ARG A 186 0.50 7.66 -12.61
CA ARG A 186 -0.30 8.85 -12.88
C ARG A 186 0.13 10.06 -12.07
N TRP A 187 0.51 9.87 -10.81
CA TRP A 187 1.07 10.98 -10.02
C TRP A 187 2.36 11.50 -10.64
N ILE A 188 3.21 10.60 -11.14
CA ILE A 188 4.39 10.93 -11.93
C ILE A 188 3.98 11.74 -13.18
N GLY A 189 3.06 11.21 -13.99
CA GLY A 189 2.60 11.87 -15.22
C GLY A 189 1.94 13.23 -14.98
N SER A 190 1.21 13.40 -13.87
CA SER A 190 0.49 14.64 -13.56
C SER A 190 1.43 15.76 -13.10
N LYS A 191 2.56 15.45 -12.44
CA LYS A 191 3.60 16.45 -12.09
C LYS A 191 4.07 17.21 -13.34
N GLY A 192 4.26 16.53 -14.47
CA GLY A 192 4.62 17.17 -15.74
C GLY A 192 3.56 18.14 -16.28
N MET A 193 2.28 17.83 -16.08
CA MET A 193 1.15 18.63 -16.58
C MET A 193 0.82 19.86 -15.72
N THR A 194 1.22 19.89 -14.44
CA THR A 194 0.98 21.06 -13.58
C THR A 194 1.68 22.34 -14.05
N SER A 195 2.69 22.23 -14.93
CA SER A 195 3.34 23.37 -15.57
C SER A 195 2.43 24.14 -16.55
N THR A 196 1.33 23.54 -17.02
CA THR A 196 0.42 24.14 -18.02
C THR A 196 -0.94 24.59 -17.46
N GLY A 197 -1.13 24.60 -16.14
CA GLY A 197 -2.24 25.31 -15.48
C GLY A 197 -3.60 24.57 -15.44
N HIS A 198 -3.68 23.32 -15.87
CA HIS A 198 -4.90 22.50 -15.78
C HIS A 198 -4.62 21.15 -15.08
N CYS A 199 -4.55 21.14 -13.75
CA CYS A 199 -4.40 19.90 -13.00
C CYS A 199 -5.77 19.37 -12.56
N TYR A 200 -6.21 18.28 -13.18
CA TYR A 200 -7.25 17.41 -12.65
C TYR A 200 -6.78 16.78 -11.33
N THR A 201 -7.77 16.46 -10.48
CA THR A 201 -7.79 16.06 -9.07
C THR A 201 -6.98 14.82 -8.65
N PHE A 202 -5.97 14.37 -9.41
CA PHE A 202 -5.05 13.30 -8.98
C PHE A 202 -4.06 13.85 -7.96
N SER A 203 -4.57 14.15 -6.79
CA SER A 203 -3.68 14.47 -5.71
C SER A 203 -2.95 13.23 -5.24
N ARG A 204 -1.76 13.50 -4.71
CA ARG A 204 -1.08 12.66 -3.75
C ARG A 204 -1.72 12.80 -2.34
N TYR A 205 -2.61 13.80 -2.10
CA TYR A 205 -3.16 14.23 -0.79
C TYR A 205 -4.45 15.14 -0.79
N GLY A 206 -5.47 14.89 -1.61
CA GLY A 206 -6.73 15.64 -1.64
C GLY A 206 -7.50 15.66 -2.98
N ASP A 207 -8.72 15.12 -2.93
CA ASP A 207 -9.69 14.78 -3.99
C ASP A 207 -9.52 13.36 -4.53
N GLU A 208 -10.67 12.70 -4.72
CA GLU A 208 -10.84 11.28 -5.03
C GLU A 208 -9.91 10.84 -6.16
N VAL A 209 -8.98 9.94 -5.86
CA VAL A 209 -8.26 9.21 -6.91
C VAL A 209 -9.30 8.35 -7.61
N SER A 210 -9.73 8.79 -8.80
CA SER A 210 -10.59 7.96 -9.63
C SER A 210 -9.83 6.67 -9.93
N ILE A 211 -10.42 5.53 -9.56
CA ILE A 211 -9.84 4.22 -9.84
C ILE A 211 -9.58 4.14 -11.35
N PRO A 212 -8.34 3.86 -11.79
CA PRO A 212 -8.00 3.65 -13.19
C PRO A 212 -8.99 2.72 -13.88
N THR A 213 -9.49 3.11 -15.06
CA THR A 213 -10.23 2.16 -15.92
C THR A 213 -9.28 1.12 -16.53
N GLU A 214 -9.81 0.09 -17.17
CA GLU A 214 -8.97 -0.94 -17.81
C GLU A 214 -8.09 -0.36 -18.93
N GLN A 215 -8.65 0.48 -19.81
CA GLN A 215 -7.90 1.15 -20.89
C GLN A 215 -6.78 2.03 -20.33
N ASP A 216 -7.09 2.64 -19.20
CA ASP A 216 -6.23 3.48 -18.41
C ASP A 216 -5.03 2.70 -17.86
N LEU A 217 -5.26 1.50 -17.30
CA LEU A 217 -4.20 0.58 -16.87
C LEU A 217 -3.34 0.11 -18.04
N ILE A 218 -3.96 -0.25 -19.17
CA ILE A 218 -3.24 -0.67 -20.39
C ILE A 218 -2.30 0.43 -20.86
N ARG A 219 -2.80 1.68 -20.94
CA ARG A 219 -1.99 2.85 -21.31
C ARG A 219 -0.83 3.04 -20.34
N ASP A 220 -1.08 2.95 -19.03
CA ASP A 220 -0.06 3.16 -18.02
C ASP A 220 1.02 2.07 -18.10
N ILE A 221 0.65 0.79 -18.27
CA ILE A 221 1.59 -0.34 -18.45
C ILE A 221 2.46 -0.16 -19.71
N GLN A 222 1.87 0.35 -20.79
CA GLN A 222 2.60 0.64 -22.02
C GLN A 222 3.60 1.78 -21.85
N ALA A 223 3.22 2.82 -21.09
CA ALA A 223 4.07 3.98 -20.83
C ALA A 223 5.15 3.71 -19.77
N TYR A 224 4.86 2.87 -18.78
CA TYR A 224 5.70 2.61 -17.62
C TYR A 224 5.87 1.09 -17.40
N PRO A 225 6.87 0.47 -18.05
CA PRO A 225 7.11 -0.98 -17.98
C PRO A 225 7.22 -1.56 -16.57
N TRP A 226 7.75 -0.79 -15.62
CA TRP A 226 7.94 -1.18 -14.22
C TRP A 226 6.65 -1.39 -13.44
N ILE A 227 5.48 -0.99 -13.98
CA ILE A 227 4.17 -1.33 -13.40
C ILE A 227 3.92 -2.84 -13.47
N SER A 228 4.48 -3.53 -14.47
CA SER A 228 4.34 -4.97 -14.64
C SER A 228 5.42 -5.72 -13.85
N GLU A 229 5.03 -6.45 -12.80
CA GLU A 229 5.94 -7.31 -12.03
C GLU A 229 6.62 -8.38 -12.90
N GLU A 230 5.95 -8.85 -13.95
CA GLU A 230 6.51 -9.83 -14.89
C GLU A 230 7.71 -9.30 -15.64
N ARG A 231 7.76 -7.98 -15.87
CA ARG A 231 8.89 -7.29 -16.50
C ARG A 231 9.98 -6.90 -15.51
N CYS A 232 9.73 -7.05 -14.21
CA CYS A 232 10.70 -6.73 -13.17
C CYS A 232 11.43 -7.98 -12.69
N GLU A 233 12.73 -7.83 -12.50
CA GLU A 233 13.61 -8.86 -11.94
C GLU A 233 14.32 -8.30 -10.70
N GLY A 234 14.79 -9.20 -9.84
CA GLY A 234 15.77 -8.88 -8.79
C GLY A 234 15.33 -7.75 -7.87
N ASP A 235 16.18 -6.72 -7.76
CA ASP A 235 15.92 -5.60 -6.84
C ASP A 235 14.83 -4.66 -7.34
N MET A 236 14.61 -4.62 -8.66
CA MET A 236 13.52 -3.81 -9.22
C MET A 236 12.17 -4.30 -8.72
N LEU A 237 11.99 -5.62 -8.67
CA LEU A 237 10.78 -6.23 -8.15
C LEU A 237 10.56 -5.92 -6.66
N LEU A 238 11.63 -5.90 -5.85
CA LEU A 238 11.54 -5.52 -4.43
C LEU A 238 11.18 -4.02 -4.29
N LEU A 239 11.81 -3.18 -5.09
CA LEU A 239 11.57 -1.74 -5.08
C LEU A 239 10.14 -1.38 -5.48
N THR A 240 9.62 -1.97 -6.57
CA THR A 240 8.24 -1.74 -7.04
C THR A 240 7.22 -2.25 -6.03
N ARG A 241 7.47 -3.40 -5.39
CA ARG A 241 6.64 -3.92 -4.30
C ARG A 241 6.55 -2.99 -3.10
N LEU A 242 7.69 -2.49 -2.63
CA LEU A 242 7.72 -1.54 -1.52
C LEU A 242 7.11 -0.18 -1.91
N ALA A 243 7.29 0.28 -3.14
CA ALA A 243 6.68 1.51 -3.63
C ALA A 243 5.15 1.38 -3.71
N ALA A 244 4.66 0.25 -4.22
CA ALA A 244 3.24 -0.08 -4.25
C ALA A 244 2.65 -0.13 -2.85
N LEU A 245 3.39 -0.68 -1.88
CA LEU A 245 2.97 -0.73 -0.47
C LEU A 245 2.72 0.66 0.11
N LEU A 246 3.70 1.55 -0.05
CA LEU A 246 3.56 2.94 0.39
C LEU A 246 2.35 3.60 -0.28
N THR A 247 2.13 3.35 -1.57
CA THR A 247 0.95 3.87 -2.29
C THR A 247 -0.37 3.27 -1.80
N VAL A 248 -0.43 1.97 -1.48
CA VAL A 248 -1.63 1.37 -0.87
C VAL A 248 -1.93 2.04 0.46
N TRP A 249 -0.91 2.24 1.31
CA TRP A 249 -1.11 2.91 2.59
C TRP A 249 -1.44 4.38 2.43
N GLU A 250 -0.96 5.07 1.40
CA GLU A 250 -1.42 6.41 1.05
C GLU A 250 -2.94 6.42 0.86
N LEU A 251 -3.43 5.50 0.04
CA LEU A 251 -4.85 5.39 -0.29
C LEU A 251 -5.67 4.95 0.93
N GLU A 252 -5.19 3.96 1.67
CA GLU A 252 -5.89 3.41 2.84
C GLU A 252 -5.85 4.33 4.05
N SER A 253 -4.77 5.08 4.26
CA SER A 253 -4.62 5.97 5.40
C SER A 253 -5.72 7.02 5.45
N THR A 254 -6.06 7.61 4.31
CA THR A 254 -7.15 8.58 4.22
C THR A 254 -8.50 7.97 4.62
N GLY A 255 -8.84 6.81 4.06
CA GLY A 255 -10.05 6.08 4.43
C GLY A 255 -10.05 5.56 5.86
N LEU A 256 -8.89 5.18 6.40
CA LEU A 256 -8.72 4.76 7.78
C LEU A 256 -9.02 5.91 8.74
N LEU A 257 -8.44 7.08 8.50
CA LEU A 257 -8.69 8.26 9.33
C LEU A 257 -10.15 8.69 9.29
N ASP A 258 -10.77 8.67 8.10
CA ASP A 258 -12.19 8.95 7.94
C ASP A 258 -13.07 7.94 8.71
N SER A 259 -12.73 6.64 8.64
CA SER A 259 -13.42 5.59 9.41
C SER A 259 -13.24 5.76 10.92
N MET A 260 -12.03 6.09 11.38
CA MET A 260 -11.75 6.31 12.80
C MET A 260 -12.49 7.54 13.32
N LEU A 261 -12.49 8.63 12.56
CA LEU A 261 -13.28 9.82 12.87
C LEU A 261 -14.76 9.48 13.01
N TYR A 262 -15.29 8.70 12.08
CA TYR A 262 -16.67 8.24 12.12
C TYR A 262 -16.95 7.45 13.40
N ASP A 263 -16.10 6.48 13.76
CA ASP A 263 -16.26 5.69 14.99
C ASP A 263 -16.22 6.56 16.26
N LEU A 264 -15.29 7.51 16.33
CA LEU A 264 -15.15 8.42 17.46
C LEU A 264 -16.36 9.36 17.58
N GLN A 265 -16.94 9.78 16.45
CA GLN A 265 -18.18 10.54 16.39
C GLN A 265 -19.38 9.71 16.89
N GLN A 266 -19.51 8.46 16.43
CA GLN A 266 -20.58 7.56 16.88
C GLN A 266 -20.51 7.28 18.38
N LYS A 267 -19.30 7.29 18.97
CA LYS A 267 -19.09 7.15 20.42
C LYS A 267 -19.29 8.44 21.20
N GLY A 268 -19.55 9.57 20.54
CA GLY A 268 -19.69 10.87 21.18
C GLY A 268 -18.39 11.39 21.82
N LEU A 269 -17.25 10.76 21.52
CA LEU A 269 -15.93 11.20 21.99
C LEU A 269 -15.47 12.47 21.26
N VAL A 270 -16.02 12.66 20.06
CA VAL A 270 -15.62 13.66 19.10
C VAL A 270 -16.91 14.26 18.53
N ASN A 271 -17.18 15.54 18.80
CA ASN A 271 -18.46 16.16 18.43
C ASN A 271 -18.43 16.65 16.98
N GLY A 272 -19.22 16.01 16.10
CA GLY A 272 -19.22 16.22 14.64
C GLY A 272 -19.41 17.68 14.20
N GLU A 273 -20.07 18.51 15.01
CA GLU A 273 -20.27 19.94 14.70
C GLU A 273 -19.12 20.86 15.19
N LYS A 274 -18.21 20.38 16.06
CA LYS A 274 -17.24 21.24 16.78
C LYS A 274 -15.77 21.09 16.36
N ILE A 275 -15.42 20.03 15.64
CA ILE A 275 -14.02 19.71 15.27
C ILE A 275 -13.50 20.60 14.15
N ALA A 276 -14.37 21.13 13.28
CA ALA A 276 -13.95 21.87 12.09
C ALA A 276 -13.62 23.36 12.33
N ILE A 277 -14.02 23.96 13.47
CA ILE A 277 -13.95 25.42 13.71
C ILE A 277 -12.92 25.82 14.74
N LEU A 278 -12.75 25.04 15.82
CA LEU A 278 -12.33 25.66 17.09
C LEU A 278 -10.87 25.46 17.47
N MET A 279 -10.07 24.64 16.77
CA MET A 279 -8.84 24.12 17.42
C MET A 279 -7.53 24.15 16.61
N GLN A 280 -7.50 24.54 15.31
CA GLN A 280 -6.24 24.54 14.50
C GLN A 280 -5.71 25.91 14.14
N ILE A 281 -6.33 26.95 14.66
CA ILE A 281 -5.96 28.28 14.28
C ILE A 281 -5.46 28.95 15.53
N ASP A 282 -4.16 29.22 15.57
CA ASP A 282 -3.60 30.02 16.65
C ASP A 282 -4.27 31.39 16.56
N PRO A 283 -4.85 31.89 17.66
CA PRO A 283 -5.18 33.30 17.75
C PRO A 283 -3.88 34.05 17.48
N ALA A 284 -3.79 34.63 16.29
CA ALA A 284 -2.57 35.21 15.76
C ALA A 284 -2.82 36.66 15.39
N THR A 285 -3.80 37.30 16.03
CA THR A 285 -4.11 38.72 15.86
C THR A 285 -2.88 39.58 16.09
N ASP A 286 -2.14 39.33 17.17
CA ASP A 286 -0.89 40.06 17.44
C ASP A 286 0.19 39.82 16.39
N GLU A 287 0.34 38.57 15.93
CA GLU A 287 1.30 38.22 14.88
C GLU A 287 0.91 38.85 13.52
N ALA A 288 -0.37 38.82 13.17
CA ALA A 288 -0.91 39.42 11.96
C ALA A 288 -0.67 40.92 11.95
N ILE A 289 -1.01 41.61 13.05
CA ILE A 289 -0.77 43.04 13.23
C ILE A 289 0.74 43.35 13.14
N ALA A 290 1.59 42.56 13.79
CA ALA A 290 3.04 42.72 13.75
C ALA A 290 3.63 42.54 12.34
N LYS A 291 3.01 41.71 11.50
CA LYS A 291 3.36 41.53 10.08
C LYS A 291 2.72 42.55 9.13
N GLY A 292 1.90 43.47 9.64
CA GLY A 292 1.19 44.46 8.84
C GLY A 292 -0.07 43.93 8.14
N GLU A 293 -0.49 42.71 8.45
CA GLU A 293 -1.75 42.13 7.99
C GLU A 293 -2.87 42.67 8.86
N LYS A 294 -3.64 43.64 8.32
CA LYS A 294 -4.63 44.38 9.11
C LYS A 294 -6.06 43.84 9.00
N ARG A 295 -6.36 43.00 8.00
CA ARG A 295 -7.73 42.59 7.68
C ARG A 295 -7.83 41.20 7.06
N CYS A 296 -8.97 40.57 7.24
CA CYS A 296 -9.31 39.29 6.62
C CYS A 296 -9.45 39.46 5.09
N THR A 297 -8.82 38.59 4.29
CA THR A 297 -8.92 38.67 2.82
C THR A 297 -10.22 38.11 2.24
N ILE A 298 -11.08 37.50 3.06
CA ILE A 298 -12.38 36.96 2.63
C ILE A 298 -13.49 38.01 2.82
N CYS A 299 -13.61 38.59 4.02
CA CYS A 299 -14.66 39.57 4.33
C CYS A 299 -14.17 41.03 4.41
N PHE A 300 -12.86 41.27 4.33
CA PHE A 300 -12.22 42.59 4.44
C PHE A 300 -12.40 43.33 5.77
N LYS A 301 -12.94 42.68 6.81
CA LYS A 301 -12.97 43.24 8.18
C LYS A 301 -11.58 43.27 8.81
N ASP A 302 -11.31 44.30 9.60
CA ASP A 302 -10.04 44.46 10.30
C ASP A 302 -9.88 43.42 11.43
N PHE A 303 -8.62 43.05 11.67
CA PHE A 303 -8.23 42.18 12.77
C PHE A 303 -8.10 42.98 14.08
N ASN A 304 -8.80 42.56 15.13
CA ASN A 304 -8.71 43.17 16.46
C ASN A 304 -8.95 42.12 17.56
N LEU A 305 -8.34 42.32 18.73
CA LEU A 305 -8.54 41.53 19.94
C LEU A 305 -9.83 41.92 20.69
N GLU A 306 -10.29 43.17 20.53
CA GLU A 306 -11.51 43.64 21.18
C GLU A 306 -12.74 43.01 20.53
N ARG A 307 -13.52 42.24 21.31
CA ARG A 307 -14.78 41.61 20.89
C ARG A 307 -15.92 42.64 20.69
N ASN A 308 -15.70 43.64 19.85
CA ASN A 308 -16.75 44.50 19.32
C ASN A 308 -17.27 43.93 17.99
N ARG A 309 -18.56 44.14 17.69
CA ARG A 309 -19.31 43.46 16.60
C ARG A 309 -18.73 43.62 15.18
N ASP A 310 -17.81 44.57 14.98
CA ASP A 310 -17.27 44.91 13.67
C ASP A 310 -15.90 44.29 13.36
N TYR A 311 -15.31 43.54 14.30
CA TYR A 311 -13.97 42.96 14.15
C TYR A 311 -13.98 41.44 14.16
N GLU A 312 -12.99 40.84 13.49
CA GLU A 312 -12.72 39.40 13.58
C GLU A 312 -11.32 39.16 14.14
N PRO A 313 -11.13 38.26 15.12
CA PRO A 313 -9.79 37.83 15.50
C PRO A 313 -9.06 37.21 14.30
N ALA A 314 -7.76 37.51 14.15
CA ALA A 314 -6.94 36.94 13.12
C ALA A 314 -6.45 35.55 13.52
N TYR A 315 -6.38 34.70 12.52
CA TYR A 315 -6.17 33.29 12.70
C TYR A 315 -5.24 32.80 11.60
N LYS A 316 -4.05 32.33 12.01
CA LYS A 316 -2.96 31.94 11.12
C LYS A 316 -3.09 30.49 10.69
N THR A 317 -3.18 30.27 9.39
CA THR A 317 -3.15 28.94 8.78
C THR A 317 -1.72 28.40 8.70
N ARG A 318 -1.55 27.08 8.56
CA ARG A 318 -0.22 26.45 8.39
C ARG A 318 0.59 26.98 7.22
N CYS A 319 -0.08 27.38 6.14
CA CYS A 319 0.58 28.01 4.99
C CYS A 319 1.05 29.46 5.26
N GLY A 320 0.86 29.97 6.49
CA GLY A 320 1.32 31.28 6.94
C GLY A 320 0.35 32.43 6.70
N HIS A 321 -0.77 32.19 6.01
CA HIS A 321 -1.79 33.19 5.71
C HIS A 321 -2.77 33.39 6.88
N PHE A 322 -3.26 34.62 7.03
CA PHE A 322 -4.18 35.02 8.10
C PHE A 322 -5.60 35.23 7.57
N PHE A 323 -6.60 34.73 8.31
CA PHE A 323 -8.01 34.93 8.01
C PHE A 323 -8.77 35.26 9.30
N GLY A 324 -9.96 35.85 9.16
CA GLY A 324 -10.87 35.99 10.29
C GLY A 324 -11.54 34.65 10.59
N LEU A 325 -11.79 34.36 11.88
CA LEU A 325 -12.30 33.05 12.31
C LEU A 325 -13.57 32.64 11.56
N GLY A 326 -14.58 33.53 11.58
CA GLY A 326 -15.89 33.26 11.00
C GLY A 326 -15.76 32.95 9.51
N CYS A 327 -14.95 33.74 8.81
CA CYS A 327 -14.72 33.59 7.39
C CYS A 327 -13.98 32.30 7.03
N LEU A 328 -12.94 31.97 7.79
CA LEU A 328 -12.19 30.73 7.55
C LEU A 328 -13.07 29.52 7.81
N CYS A 329 -13.88 29.55 8.86
CA CYS A 329 -14.84 28.49 9.16
C CYS A 329 -15.86 28.35 8.03
N GLU A 330 -16.55 29.43 7.66
CA GLU A 330 -17.53 29.42 6.58
C GLU A 330 -16.93 28.92 5.26
N TRP A 331 -15.72 29.38 4.91
CA TRP A 331 -15.00 28.91 3.74
C TRP A 331 -14.86 27.39 3.73
N THR A 332 -14.50 26.84 4.87
CA THR A 332 -14.20 25.41 4.99
C THR A 332 -15.42 24.50 5.13
N PHE A 333 -16.57 25.05 5.54
CA PHE A 333 -17.84 24.31 5.56
C PHE A 333 -18.54 24.24 4.21
N ARG A 334 -18.11 25.02 3.23
CA ARG A 334 -18.70 24.95 1.90
C ARG A 334 -18.44 23.57 1.29
N GLU A 335 -19.43 23.03 0.60
CA GLU A 335 -19.26 21.80 -0.17
C GLU A 335 -18.35 22.06 -1.39
N GLY A 336 -17.45 21.11 -1.68
CA GLY A 336 -16.56 21.14 -2.86
C GLY A 336 -15.06 21.16 -2.54
N GLY A 337 -14.23 20.65 -3.46
CA GLY A 337 -12.78 20.44 -3.23
C GLY A 337 -11.96 21.70 -2.89
N ASN A 338 -12.49 22.90 -3.16
CA ASN A 338 -11.82 24.16 -2.84
C ASN A 338 -12.00 24.60 -1.37
N SER A 339 -13.01 24.11 -0.64
CA SER A 339 -13.23 24.49 0.76
C SER A 339 -12.13 23.98 1.69
N LYS A 340 -11.39 22.95 1.27
CA LYS A 340 -10.25 22.39 2.00
C LYS A 340 -8.92 23.12 1.73
N LYS A 341 -8.92 24.12 0.84
CA LYS A 341 -7.71 24.81 0.37
C LYS A 341 -7.70 26.27 0.80
N CYS A 342 -6.50 26.80 1.02
CA CYS A 342 -6.28 28.17 1.43
C CYS A 342 -6.80 29.09 0.32
N PRO A 343 -7.67 30.08 0.63
CA PRO A 343 -8.17 31.01 -0.38
C PRO A 343 -7.07 31.75 -1.15
N ILE A 344 -5.93 32.00 -0.49
CA ILE A 344 -4.81 32.76 -1.04
C ILE A 344 -3.88 31.86 -1.85
N CYS A 345 -3.18 30.92 -1.22
CA CYS A 345 -2.15 30.11 -1.90
C CYS A 345 -2.63 28.74 -2.38
N ARG A 346 -3.90 28.39 -2.16
CA ARG A 346 -4.51 27.09 -2.54
C ARG A 346 -3.84 25.86 -1.93
N SER A 347 -2.88 26.04 -1.03
CA SER A 347 -2.35 24.97 -0.19
C SER A 347 -3.46 24.43 0.72
N PHE A 348 -3.51 23.14 0.98
CA PHE A 348 -4.52 22.58 1.87
C PHE A 348 -4.47 23.26 3.26
N LEU A 349 -5.63 23.74 3.72
CA LEU A 349 -5.80 24.36 5.04
C LEU A 349 -5.62 23.32 6.14
N TRP A 350 -6.04 22.09 5.84
CA TRP A 350 -5.96 20.93 6.70
C TRP A 350 -5.02 19.91 6.08
N ARG A 351 -4.13 19.31 6.87
CA ARG A 351 -3.75 17.91 6.58
C ARG A 351 -4.86 17.07 7.18
N GLN A 352 -5.39 16.07 6.48
CA GLN A 352 -6.45 15.18 6.99
C GLN A 352 -6.15 14.55 8.38
N VAL A 353 -4.91 14.70 8.86
CA VAL A 353 -4.39 14.06 10.06
C VAL A 353 -4.16 15.03 11.24
N ASP A 354 -4.49 16.32 11.13
CA ASP A 354 -4.55 17.20 12.33
C ASP A 354 -5.88 16.96 13.09
N LEU A 355 -6.18 15.68 13.35
CA LEU A 355 -7.39 15.24 14.01
C LEU A 355 -7.38 15.76 15.44
N PHE A 356 -8.38 16.56 15.81
CA PHE A 356 -8.56 17.12 17.16
C PHE A 356 -9.03 16.07 18.15
N LEU A 357 -8.15 15.10 18.33
CA LEU A 357 -8.36 14.00 19.22
C LEU A 357 -7.68 14.37 20.53
N PRO A 358 -8.40 14.35 21.66
CA PRO A 358 -7.82 14.75 22.92
C PRO A 358 -6.79 13.74 23.41
N GLY A 359 -5.77 14.24 24.11
CA GLY A 359 -4.79 13.43 24.84
C GLY A 359 -4.02 12.46 23.92
N PRO A 360 -3.83 11.20 24.35
CA PRO A 360 -3.02 10.22 23.63
C PRO A 360 -3.44 10.01 22.16
N LEU A 361 -4.72 10.22 21.87
CA LEU A 361 -5.26 9.98 20.53
C LEU A 361 -4.81 11.06 19.53
N GLY A 362 -4.70 12.32 19.97
CA GLY A 362 -4.13 13.39 19.16
C GLY A 362 -2.65 13.20 18.93
N GLU A 363 -1.92 12.77 19.96
CA GLU A 363 -0.48 12.46 19.86
C GLU A 363 -0.22 11.35 18.83
N ALA A 364 -0.99 10.25 18.88
CA ALA A 364 -0.86 9.16 17.92
C ALA A 364 -1.25 9.57 16.49
N ALA A 365 -2.25 10.43 16.34
CA ALA A 365 -2.62 10.98 15.02
C ALA A 365 -1.52 11.87 14.44
N ILE A 366 -0.94 12.75 15.26
CA ILE A 366 0.19 13.60 14.87
C ILE A 366 1.42 12.76 14.50
N GLU A 367 1.73 11.72 15.28
CA GLU A 367 2.81 10.78 14.97
C GLU A 367 2.59 10.12 13.60
N PHE A 368 1.39 9.60 13.35
CA PHE A 368 1.02 9.02 12.06
C PHE A 368 1.15 10.04 10.91
N ALA A 369 0.67 11.27 11.12
CA ALA A 369 0.80 12.35 10.16
C ALA A 369 2.26 12.64 9.80
N ASN A 370 3.12 12.75 10.81
CA ASN A 370 4.53 13.09 10.66
C ASN A 370 5.30 11.95 9.99
N ALA A 371 5.11 10.71 10.46
CA ALA A 371 5.66 9.50 9.84
C ALA A 371 5.38 9.44 8.34
N TYR A 372 4.18 9.86 7.96
CA TYR A 372 3.75 9.89 6.57
C TYR A 372 4.42 11.00 5.76
N MET A 373 4.51 12.19 6.34
CA MET A 373 5.04 13.40 5.70
C MET A 373 6.56 13.45 5.58
N GLU A 374 7.30 12.89 6.55
CA GLU A 374 8.76 12.97 6.65
C GLU A 374 9.49 12.33 5.46
N GLY A 375 8.84 11.47 4.67
CA GLY A 375 9.45 10.86 3.50
C GLY A 375 9.15 11.51 2.15
N ARG A 376 8.46 12.67 2.11
CA ARG A 376 8.06 13.29 0.83
C ARG A 376 9.25 13.53 -0.13
N GLU A 377 10.37 14.01 0.39
CA GLU A 377 11.55 14.25 -0.44
C GLU A 377 12.07 12.95 -1.05
N PHE A 378 12.10 11.89 -0.26
CA PHE A 378 12.49 10.56 -0.72
C PHE A 378 11.51 10.00 -1.75
N ASP A 379 10.22 10.28 -1.58
CA ASP A 379 9.18 9.97 -2.54
C ASP A 379 9.40 10.63 -3.90
N ASP A 380 9.86 11.88 -3.91
CA ASP A 380 10.23 12.58 -5.14
C ASP A 380 11.52 12.02 -5.75
N GLN A 381 12.46 11.52 -4.94
CA GLN A 381 13.63 10.78 -5.44
C GLN A 381 13.21 9.47 -6.09
N LEU A 382 12.31 8.71 -5.46
CA LEU A 382 11.79 7.46 -5.99
C LEU A 382 11.00 7.67 -7.29
N ASP A 383 10.17 8.71 -7.34
CA ASP A 383 9.41 9.05 -8.55
C ASP A 383 10.34 9.42 -9.69
N ARG A 384 11.37 10.23 -9.44
CA ARG A 384 12.41 10.54 -10.44
C ARG A 384 13.15 9.29 -10.90
N PHE A 385 13.40 8.34 -10.00
CA PHE A 385 14.00 7.06 -10.37
C PHE A 385 13.08 6.30 -11.35
N PHE A 386 11.79 6.16 -11.04
CA PHE A 386 10.83 5.47 -11.91
C PHE A 386 10.59 6.19 -13.25
N GLU A 387 10.62 7.53 -13.26
CA GLU A 387 10.53 8.35 -14.48
C GLU A 387 11.68 8.08 -15.45
N ASN A 388 12.89 7.83 -14.92
CA ASN A 388 14.11 7.65 -15.70
C ASN A 388 14.51 6.17 -15.86
N CYS A 389 13.63 5.25 -15.48
CA CYS A 389 13.88 3.81 -15.50
C CYS A 389 14.02 3.30 -16.96
N THR A 390 15.11 2.61 -17.23
CA THR A 390 15.44 1.99 -18.52
C THR A 390 15.14 0.48 -18.52
N ASP A 391 15.10 -0.14 -19.70
CA ASP A 391 14.95 -1.61 -19.80
C ASP A 391 16.10 -2.38 -19.12
N ALA A 392 17.28 -1.77 -18.97
CA ALA A 392 18.39 -2.38 -18.24
C ALA A 392 18.12 -2.39 -16.73
N ASP A 393 17.50 -1.32 -16.21
CA ASP A 393 17.12 -1.21 -14.80
C ASP A 393 16.06 -2.27 -14.43
N LEU A 394 15.15 -2.58 -15.35
CA LEU A 394 14.14 -3.63 -15.11
C LEU A 394 14.74 -5.01 -14.78
N LYS A 395 15.96 -5.30 -15.24
CA LYS A 395 16.66 -6.56 -15.00
C LYS A 395 17.28 -6.67 -13.60
N GLY A 396 17.17 -5.63 -12.76
CA GLY A 396 17.25 -5.82 -11.32
C GLY A 396 18.63 -6.01 -10.71
N ILE A 397 19.71 -5.78 -11.45
CA ILE A 397 21.07 -5.78 -10.90
C ILE A 397 21.53 -4.33 -10.78
N PHE A 398 21.60 -3.84 -9.55
CA PHE A 398 21.89 -2.44 -9.30
C PHE A 398 23.03 -2.26 -8.33
N GLY A 399 23.68 -1.09 -8.41
CA GLY A 399 24.70 -0.71 -7.45
C GLY A 399 24.13 -0.36 -6.07
N GLU A 400 25.00 0.20 -5.24
CA GLU A 400 24.71 0.66 -3.88
C GLU A 400 23.47 1.59 -3.81
N ASP A 401 23.23 2.42 -4.83
CA ASP A 401 22.16 3.41 -4.87
C ASP A 401 20.74 2.81 -4.71
N ILE A 402 20.46 1.66 -5.33
CA ILE A 402 19.15 0.99 -5.17
C ILE A 402 19.06 0.26 -3.84
N GLY A 403 20.16 -0.33 -3.36
CA GLY A 403 20.21 -0.89 -2.01
C GLY A 403 19.82 0.16 -0.97
N VAL A 404 20.37 1.37 -1.08
CA VAL A 404 20.04 2.53 -0.24
C VAL A 404 18.57 2.93 -0.40
N MET A 405 18.03 2.98 -1.62
CA MET A 405 16.61 3.27 -1.84
C MET A 405 15.69 2.20 -1.23
N VAL A 406 15.98 0.92 -1.40
CA VAL A 406 15.19 -0.18 -0.81
C VAL A 406 15.22 -0.10 0.72
N GLU A 407 16.38 0.15 1.31
CA GLU A 407 16.52 0.30 2.76
C GLU A 407 15.75 1.54 3.28
N ALA A 408 15.86 2.67 2.58
CA ALA A 408 15.14 3.89 2.91
C ALA A 408 13.61 3.71 2.79
N LEU A 409 13.14 3.07 1.71
CA LEU A 409 11.73 2.71 1.54
C LEU A 409 11.26 1.82 2.68
N PHE A 410 12.03 0.78 2.98
CA PHE A 410 11.68 -0.17 4.00
C PHE A 410 11.62 0.47 5.39
N LYS A 411 12.61 1.30 5.75
CA LYS A 411 12.61 2.09 6.99
C LYS A 411 11.35 2.94 7.06
N ARG A 412 10.99 3.62 5.98
CA ARG A 412 9.79 4.42 5.92
C ARG A 412 8.52 3.59 6.08
N CYS A 413 8.42 2.47 5.38
CA CYS A 413 7.30 1.54 5.50
C CYS A 413 7.09 1.13 6.96
N ARG A 414 8.17 0.79 7.66
CA ARG A 414 8.14 0.45 9.08
C ARG A 414 7.70 1.61 9.95
N THR A 415 8.20 2.82 9.70
CA THR A 415 7.81 4.02 10.47
C THR A 415 6.33 4.32 10.30
N VAL A 416 5.82 4.32 9.05
CA VAL A 416 4.39 4.55 8.77
C VAL A 416 3.54 3.46 9.40
N PHE A 417 3.90 2.18 9.24
CA PHE A 417 3.18 1.06 9.83
C PHE A 417 3.17 1.10 11.36
N GLY A 418 4.31 1.43 11.98
CA GLY A 418 4.41 1.57 13.43
C GLY A 418 3.48 2.67 13.97
N ALA A 419 3.46 3.82 13.29
CA ALA A 419 2.59 4.93 13.66
C ALA A 419 1.10 4.62 13.40
N GLU A 420 0.77 3.93 12.30
CA GLU A 420 -0.59 3.45 12.02
C GLU A 420 -1.06 2.49 13.11
N PHE A 421 -0.23 1.52 13.47
CA PHE A 421 -0.52 0.55 14.52
C PHE A 421 -0.74 1.23 15.87
N HIS A 422 0.10 2.20 16.21
CA HIS A 422 -0.06 3.00 17.42
C HIS A 422 -1.39 3.76 17.40
N LEU A 423 -1.72 4.44 16.30
CA LEU A 423 -2.98 5.16 16.14
C LEU A 423 -4.21 4.25 16.26
N ARG A 424 -4.21 3.08 15.61
CA ARG A 424 -5.27 2.07 15.73
C ARG A 424 -5.44 1.58 17.16
N LYS A 425 -4.33 1.24 17.82
CA LYS A 425 -4.34 0.82 19.23
C LYS A 425 -4.94 1.90 20.12
N THR A 426 -4.58 3.17 19.90
CA THR A 426 -5.10 4.28 20.69
C THR A 426 -6.57 4.56 20.43
N VAL A 427 -7.06 4.42 19.18
CA VAL A 427 -8.50 4.48 18.89
C VAL A 427 -9.24 3.33 19.55
N ASN A 428 -8.72 2.11 19.47
CA ASN A 428 -9.34 0.95 20.11
C ASN A 428 -9.45 1.13 21.62
N ALA A 429 -8.39 1.62 22.26
CA ALA A 429 -8.39 1.99 23.68
C ALA A 429 -9.47 3.04 23.99
N ALA A 430 -9.51 4.14 23.21
CA ALA A 430 -10.47 5.22 23.40
C ALA A 430 -11.93 4.77 23.21
N CYS A 431 -12.18 3.88 22.25
CA CYS A 431 -13.50 3.32 21.97
C CYS A 431 -13.90 2.15 22.89
N GLY A 432 -12.99 1.69 23.75
CA GLY A 432 -13.22 0.57 24.68
C GLY A 432 -13.16 -0.82 24.03
N PHE A 433 -12.47 -0.96 22.89
CA PHE A 433 -12.33 -2.23 22.15
C PHE A 433 -11.18 -3.12 22.65
N ASP A 434 -10.27 -2.63 23.49
CA ASP A 434 -9.10 -3.38 24.02
C ASP A 434 -9.44 -4.59 24.92
N LYS A 435 -10.72 -4.94 25.07
CA LYS A 435 -11.18 -6.10 25.87
C LYS A 435 -11.31 -7.40 25.07
N TYR A 436 -10.98 -7.38 23.79
CA TYR A 436 -11.00 -8.53 22.87
C TYR A 436 -9.67 -8.58 22.12
#